data_AF-A0A4Y6V1F8-F1
#
_entry.id   AF-A0A4Y6V1F8-F1
#
_cell.length_a   1.000
_cell.length_b   1.000
_cell.length_c   1.000
_cell.angle_alpha   90.00
_cell.angle_beta   90.00
_cell.angle_gamma   90.00
#
_symmetry.space_group_name_H-M   'P 1'
#
loop_
_entity.id
_entity.type
_entity.pdbx_description
1 polymer ?
#
loop_
_entity_poly.entity_id
_entity_poly.type
_entity_poly.pdbx_seq_one_letter_code
_entity_poly.pdbx_strand_id
1 'polypeptide(L)'
;MGFEVRKIPEGSSKTPDYEVYLNNELVFYCEEKTIEYDDFEGSKSDPTYNSISSQVHKAVKQFKSVNENRELPNVLAFVNFDNMKDAYDLFITLTGYARLESGEYLGVHSVGRVRHDLDQVDLYLWFNKKNFTNMIWGKVHQENHKRLTRIINIEKRS
;
A
#
# COMPACT_ATOMS: atom_id res chain seq x y z
N MET A 1 19.59 11.07 12.08
CA MET A 1 18.20 11.17 12.61
C MET A 1 17.37 10.27 11.73
N GLY A 2 16.56 9.40 12.31
CA GLY A 2 15.79 8.41 11.54
C GLY A 2 14.31 8.49 11.87
N PHE A 3 13.52 7.67 11.21
CA PHE A 3 12.10 7.56 11.49
C PHE A 3 11.82 7.05 12.91
N GLU A 4 10.80 7.62 13.53
CA GLU A 4 10.16 7.06 14.72
C GLU A 4 8.77 6.56 14.32
N VAL A 5 8.54 5.26 14.52
CA VAL A 5 7.25 4.62 14.23
C VAL A 5 6.50 4.46 15.56
N ARG A 6 5.32 5.05 15.65
CA ARG A 6 4.46 4.97 16.84
C ARG A 6 3.20 4.18 16.50
N LYS A 7 2.96 3.08 17.21
CA LYS A 7 1.71 2.31 17.06
C LYS A 7 0.55 3.10 17.64
N ILE A 8 -0.53 3.26 16.86
CA ILE A 8 -1.77 3.88 17.35
C ILE A 8 -2.46 2.86 18.27
N PRO A 9 -2.86 3.24 19.50
CA PRO A 9 -3.55 2.34 20.41
C PRO A 9 -4.85 1.80 19.79
N GLU A 10 -5.06 0.50 19.92
CA GLU A 10 -6.30 -0.14 19.47
C GLU A 10 -7.48 0.39 20.30
N GLY A 11 -8.48 0.94 19.63
CA GLY A 11 -9.67 1.51 20.25
C GLY A 11 -10.96 0.96 19.63
N SER A 12 -12.10 1.51 20.04
CA SER A 12 -13.41 1.15 19.47
C SER A 12 -13.63 1.70 18.05
N SER A 13 -12.77 2.61 17.60
CA SER A 13 -12.79 3.24 16.29
C SER A 13 -11.73 2.66 15.36
N LYS A 14 -12.02 2.69 14.07
CA LYS A 14 -11.06 2.38 13.01
C LYS A 14 -9.93 3.42 13.01
N THR A 15 -8.68 3.00 13.06
CA THR A 15 -7.48 3.85 12.90
C THR A 15 -6.42 3.09 12.08
N PRO A 16 -5.51 3.80 11.40
CA PRO A 16 -4.31 3.18 10.88
C PRO A 16 -3.48 2.55 12.00
N ASP A 17 -2.65 1.58 11.68
CA ASP A 17 -1.79 0.93 12.67
C ASP A 17 -0.71 1.86 13.24
N TYR A 18 -0.16 2.77 12.42
CA TYR A 18 0.99 3.58 12.79
C TYR A 18 0.94 5.04 12.36
N GLU A 19 1.51 5.87 13.21
CA GLU A 19 1.99 7.22 12.91
C GLU A 19 3.51 7.17 12.69
N VAL A 20 3.99 7.76 11.61
CA VAL A 20 5.44 7.80 11.33
C VAL A 20 5.95 9.23 11.40
N TYR A 21 6.95 9.44 12.25
CA TYR A 21 7.56 10.73 12.52
C TYR A 21 8.97 10.80 11.95
N LEU A 22 9.35 11.97 11.44
CA LEU A 22 10.72 12.32 11.08
C LEU A 22 11.09 13.61 11.81
N ASN A 23 12.14 13.59 12.63
CA ASN A 23 12.56 14.75 13.44
C ASN A 23 11.41 15.33 14.29
N ASN A 24 10.61 14.45 14.91
CA ASN A 24 9.42 14.79 15.70
C ASN A 24 8.25 15.42 14.92
N GLU A 25 8.31 15.47 13.59
CA GLU A 25 7.20 15.88 12.73
C GLU A 25 6.46 14.64 12.21
N LEU A 26 5.13 14.59 12.34
CA LEU A 26 4.32 13.53 11.76
C LEU A 26 4.34 13.67 10.24
N VAL A 27 4.91 12.69 9.55
CA VAL A 27 5.15 12.78 8.11
C VAL A 27 4.22 11.93 7.26
N PHE A 28 3.68 10.82 7.80
CA PHE A 28 2.66 10.01 7.14
C PHE A 28 1.98 9.05 8.12
N TYR A 29 0.81 8.56 7.73
CA TYR A 29 0.15 7.42 8.38
C TYR A 29 0.48 6.13 7.64
N CYS A 30 0.68 5.05 8.38
CA CYS A 30 0.96 3.74 7.81
C CYS A 30 -0.02 2.70 8.33
N GLU A 31 -0.59 1.91 7.42
CA GLU A 31 -1.40 0.73 7.72
C GLU A 31 -0.63 -0.51 7.27
N GLU A 32 -0.63 -1.56 8.09
CA GLU A 32 -0.04 -2.85 7.75
C GLU A 32 -1.14 -3.85 7.36
N LYS A 33 -0.88 -4.63 6.31
CA LYS A 33 -1.75 -5.71 5.86
C LYS A 33 -0.93 -6.95 5.61
N THR A 34 -1.24 -8.00 6.35
CA THR A 34 -0.63 -9.31 6.15
C THR A 34 -1.34 -10.07 5.04
N ILE A 35 -0.55 -10.62 4.12
CA ILE A 35 -1.00 -11.58 3.11
C ILE A 35 -0.49 -12.94 3.55
N GLU A 36 -1.39 -13.76 4.06
CA GLU A 36 -1.13 -15.13 4.45
C GLU A 36 -1.30 -16.08 3.26
N TYR A 37 -0.70 -17.25 3.36
CA TYR A 37 -0.92 -18.35 2.43
C TYR A 37 -2.40 -18.79 2.50
N ASP A 38 -3.02 -18.98 1.33
CA ASP A 38 -4.43 -19.37 1.22
C ASP A 38 -4.53 -20.74 0.53
N ASP A 39 -4.78 -21.79 1.30
CA ASP A 39 -4.89 -23.20 0.86
C ASP A 39 -6.19 -23.49 0.07
N PHE A 40 -6.85 -22.47 -0.48
CA PHE A 40 -8.20 -22.62 -1.03
C PHE A 40 -8.23 -23.43 -2.35
N GLU A 41 -8.61 -24.71 -2.25
CA GLU A 41 -8.84 -25.63 -3.39
C GLU A 41 -10.19 -25.37 -4.10
N GLY A 42 -10.36 -24.18 -4.71
CA GLY A 42 -11.57 -23.87 -5.47
C GLY A 42 -11.33 -22.95 -6.66
N SER A 43 -12.05 -23.17 -7.77
CA SER A 43 -12.02 -22.30 -8.94
C SER A 43 -12.80 -21.02 -8.68
N LYS A 44 -12.13 -20.01 -8.09
CA LYS A 44 -12.60 -18.62 -8.09
C LYS A 44 -11.91 -17.88 -9.22
N SER A 45 -12.66 -17.05 -9.94
CA SER A 45 -12.07 -16.08 -10.86
C SER A 45 -11.20 -15.11 -10.05
N ASP A 46 -9.89 -15.23 -10.23
CA ASP A 46 -8.82 -14.36 -9.72
C ASP A 46 -8.85 -14.10 -8.19
N PRO A 47 -8.45 -15.08 -7.36
CA PRO A 47 -8.41 -14.93 -5.91
C PRO A 47 -7.41 -13.86 -5.44
N THR A 48 -6.31 -13.66 -6.18
CA THR A 48 -5.25 -12.71 -5.81
C THR A 48 -5.70 -11.26 -5.95
N TYR A 49 -6.30 -10.88 -7.09
CA TYR A 49 -6.83 -9.53 -7.29
C TYR A 49 -7.85 -9.17 -6.19
N ASN A 50 -8.77 -10.10 -5.90
CA ASN A 50 -9.83 -9.89 -4.93
C ASN A 50 -9.30 -9.77 -3.49
N SER A 51 -8.28 -10.55 -3.12
CA SER A 51 -7.70 -10.49 -1.78
C SER A 51 -6.97 -9.16 -1.56
N ILE A 52 -6.09 -8.75 -2.49
CA ILE A 52 -5.36 -7.49 -2.40
C ILE A 52 -6.34 -6.32 -2.40
N SER A 53 -7.29 -6.29 -3.33
CA SER A 53 -8.31 -5.23 -3.40
C SER A 53 -9.13 -5.09 -2.11
N SER A 54 -9.49 -6.22 -1.49
CA SER A 54 -10.20 -6.23 -0.20
C SER A 54 -9.37 -5.64 0.93
N GLN A 55 -8.07 -5.96 0.97
CA GLN A 55 -7.16 -5.40 1.97
C GLN A 55 -6.96 -3.89 1.77
N VAL A 56 -6.83 -3.43 0.52
CA VAL A 56 -6.79 -1.98 0.23
C VAL A 56 -8.06 -1.30 0.68
N HIS A 57 -9.24 -1.86 0.35
CA HIS A 57 -10.53 -1.29 0.77
C HIS A 57 -10.64 -1.16 2.31
N LYS A 58 -10.15 -2.17 3.06
CA LYS A 58 -10.11 -2.10 4.52
C LYS A 58 -9.17 -1.01 5.02
N ALA A 59 -7.95 -0.96 4.48
CA ALA A 59 -6.96 0.06 4.84
C ALA A 59 -7.48 1.48 4.58
N VAL A 60 -8.14 1.71 3.46
CA VAL A 60 -8.73 3.02 3.13
C VAL A 60 -9.78 3.47 4.14
N LYS A 61 -10.56 2.55 4.71
CA LYS A 61 -11.49 2.90 5.80
C LYS A 61 -10.76 3.34 7.06
N GLN A 62 -9.59 2.77 7.36
CA GLN A 62 -8.74 3.16 8.48
C GLN A 62 -8.09 4.52 8.21
N PHE A 63 -7.61 4.77 6.98
CA PHE A 63 -7.07 6.09 6.64
C PHE A 63 -8.13 7.17 6.70
N LYS A 64 -9.33 6.94 6.16
CA LYS A 64 -10.40 7.95 6.14
C LYS A 64 -10.89 8.34 7.53
N SER A 65 -10.76 7.49 8.55
CA SER A 65 -11.20 7.85 9.90
C SER A 65 -10.24 8.79 10.63
N VAL A 66 -8.99 8.92 10.17
CA VAL A 66 -7.96 9.77 10.80
C VAL A 66 -7.46 10.86 9.86
N ASN A 67 -7.38 10.59 8.56
CA ASN A 67 -6.80 11.45 7.52
C ASN A 67 -7.75 11.56 6.31
N GLU A 68 -9.02 11.88 6.57
CA GLU A 68 -10.08 11.96 5.54
C GLU A 68 -9.73 12.91 4.39
N ASN A 69 -9.17 14.08 4.73
CA ASN A 69 -8.77 15.12 3.77
C ASN A 69 -7.42 14.82 3.10
N ARG A 70 -6.73 13.76 3.51
CA ARG A 70 -5.41 13.36 2.99
C ARG A 70 -4.36 14.48 3.05
N GLU A 71 -4.37 15.23 4.16
CA GLU A 71 -3.41 16.30 4.43
C GLU A 71 -1.98 15.78 4.60
N LEU A 72 -1.86 14.53 5.03
CA LEU A 72 -0.64 13.75 5.06
C LEU A 72 -0.72 12.56 4.10
N PRO A 73 0.41 12.00 3.65
CA PRO A 73 0.42 10.78 2.86
C PRO A 73 -0.15 9.58 3.64
N ASN A 74 -0.89 8.73 2.93
CA ASN A 74 -1.28 7.40 3.40
C ASN A 74 -0.37 6.34 2.77
N VAL A 75 0.32 5.57 3.60
CA VAL A 75 1.23 4.50 3.18
C VAL A 75 0.66 3.15 3.57
N LEU A 76 0.53 2.24 2.60
CA LEU A 76 0.05 0.88 2.84
C LEU A 76 1.19 -0.12 2.71
N ALA A 77 1.54 -0.79 3.81
CA ALA A 77 2.55 -1.83 3.84
C ALA A 77 1.91 -3.21 3.77
N PHE A 78 2.26 -3.97 2.73
CA PHE A 78 1.91 -5.38 2.62
C PHE A 78 3.06 -6.25 3.13
N VAL A 79 2.74 -7.12 4.08
CA VAL A 79 3.65 -8.14 4.60
C VAL A 79 3.22 -9.49 4.05
N ASN A 80 3.94 -9.97 3.04
CA ASN A 80 3.58 -11.17 2.32
C ASN A 80 4.32 -12.41 2.87
N PHE A 81 3.55 -13.39 3.32
CA PHE A 81 4.01 -14.72 3.70
C PHE A 81 3.65 -15.79 2.65
N ASP A 82 2.87 -15.43 1.62
CA ASP A 82 2.50 -16.31 0.52
C ASP A 82 3.57 -16.30 -0.59
N ASN A 83 4.16 -17.45 -0.86
CA ASN A 83 5.20 -17.59 -1.90
C ASN A 83 4.64 -17.59 -3.32
N MET A 84 3.31 -17.68 -3.48
CA MET A 84 2.62 -17.64 -4.79
C MET A 84 2.23 -16.22 -5.20
N LYS A 85 2.41 -15.23 -4.31
CA LYS A 85 2.11 -13.82 -4.58
C LYS A 85 3.37 -12.99 -4.52
N ASP A 86 3.45 -11.97 -5.35
CA ASP A 86 4.56 -11.04 -5.35
C ASP A 86 4.14 -9.58 -5.61
N ALA A 87 5.14 -8.69 -5.65
CA ALA A 87 4.91 -7.27 -5.90
C ALA A 87 4.35 -6.99 -7.32
N TYR A 88 4.47 -7.93 -8.26
CA TYR A 88 3.93 -7.80 -9.60
C TYR A 88 2.42 -8.06 -9.62
N ASP A 89 1.92 -8.98 -8.77
CA ASP A 89 0.47 -9.11 -8.54
C ASP A 89 -0.14 -7.82 -7.99
N LEU A 90 0.57 -7.16 -7.07
CA LEU A 90 0.17 -5.84 -6.58
C LEU A 90 0.16 -4.83 -7.73
N PHE A 91 1.21 -4.77 -8.55
CA PHE A 91 1.26 -3.87 -9.71
C PHE A 91 0.07 -4.07 -10.65
N ILE A 92 -0.23 -5.33 -11.00
CA ILE A 92 -1.38 -5.67 -11.84
C ILE A 92 -2.66 -5.19 -11.17
N THR A 93 -2.86 -5.52 -9.89
CA THR A 93 -4.06 -5.14 -9.13
C THR A 93 -4.29 -3.62 -9.14
N LEU A 94 -3.23 -2.86 -8.92
CA LEU A 94 -3.29 -1.40 -8.82
C LEU A 94 -3.53 -0.72 -10.17
N THR A 95 -2.93 -1.26 -11.24
CA THR A 95 -2.91 -0.58 -12.54
C THR A 95 -3.95 -1.11 -13.52
N GLY A 96 -4.35 -2.38 -13.38
CA GLY A 96 -5.13 -3.09 -14.40
C GLY A 96 -4.29 -3.58 -15.56
N TYR A 97 -2.96 -3.44 -15.50
CA TYR A 97 -2.05 -3.77 -16.59
C TYR A 97 -1.03 -4.82 -16.17
N ALA A 98 -0.79 -5.79 -17.05
CA ALA A 98 0.34 -6.70 -16.99
C ALA A 98 1.42 -6.24 -17.98
N ARG A 99 2.68 -6.28 -17.57
CA ARG A 99 3.83 -6.08 -18.44
C ARG A 99 4.21 -7.40 -19.12
N LEU A 100 4.21 -7.40 -20.45
CA LEU A 100 4.62 -8.53 -21.27
C LEU A 100 6.15 -8.61 -21.35
N GLU A 101 6.69 -9.77 -21.75
CA GLU A 101 8.14 -9.95 -21.99
C GLU A 101 8.68 -8.98 -23.06
N SER A 102 7.85 -8.59 -24.01
CA SER A 102 8.17 -7.57 -25.04
C SER A 102 8.39 -6.17 -24.45
N GLY A 103 8.01 -5.95 -23.18
CA GLY A 103 8.00 -4.65 -22.53
C GLY A 103 6.71 -3.85 -22.71
N GLU A 104 5.77 -4.36 -23.53
CA GLU A 104 4.45 -3.76 -23.72
C GLU A 104 3.54 -4.01 -22.50
N TYR A 105 2.52 -3.16 -22.34
CA TYR A 105 1.52 -3.31 -21.29
C TYR A 105 0.20 -3.81 -21.87
N LEU A 106 -0.30 -4.92 -21.35
CA LEU A 106 -1.60 -5.51 -21.69
C LEU A 106 -2.61 -5.17 -20.59
N GLY A 107 -3.74 -4.58 -20.96
CA GLY A 107 -4.85 -4.39 -20.03
C GLY A 107 -5.49 -5.73 -19.68
N VAL A 108 -5.41 -6.13 -18.41
CA VAL A 108 -5.92 -7.43 -17.91
C VAL A 108 -7.21 -7.30 -17.12
N HIS A 109 -7.48 -6.13 -16.51
CA HIS A 109 -8.77 -5.83 -15.89
C HIS A 109 -9.03 -4.32 -15.79
N SER A 110 -10.30 -3.96 -15.55
CA SER A 110 -10.67 -2.58 -15.22
C SER A 110 -10.59 -2.34 -13.73
N VAL A 111 -9.81 -1.34 -13.33
CA VAL A 111 -9.67 -0.88 -11.94
C VAL A 111 -10.90 -0.07 -11.47
N GLY A 112 -11.87 0.19 -12.35
CA GLY A 112 -12.94 1.18 -12.14
C GLY A 112 -13.71 1.06 -10.81
N ARG A 113 -13.97 -0.16 -10.32
CA ARG A 113 -14.72 -0.37 -9.06
C ARG A 113 -13.89 -0.07 -7.79
N VAL A 114 -12.57 -0.26 -7.83
CA VAL A 114 -11.68 -0.08 -6.67
C VAL A 114 -10.86 1.21 -6.77
N ARG A 115 -10.92 1.89 -7.91
CA ARG A 115 -10.15 3.11 -8.20
C ARG A 115 -10.30 4.19 -7.14
N HIS A 116 -11.51 4.38 -6.62
CA HIS A 116 -11.74 5.36 -5.57
C HIS A 116 -10.86 5.08 -4.34
N ASP A 117 -10.70 3.80 -3.96
CA ASP A 117 -9.90 3.40 -2.81
C ASP A 117 -8.41 3.47 -3.14
N LEU A 118 -7.99 3.02 -4.33
CA LEU A 118 -6.59 3.14 -4.75
C LEU A 118 -6.10 4.59 -4.75
N ASP A 119 -6.97 5.52 -5.17
CA ASP A 119 -6.66 6.94 -5.21
C ASP A 119 -6.45 7.53 -3.79
N GLN A 120 -6.78 6.82 -2.70
CA GLN A 120 -6.57 7.26 -1.31
C GLN A 120 -5.20 6.88 -0.73
N VAL A 121 -4.44 6.01 -1.39
CA VAL A 121 -3.13 5.53 -0.93
C VAL A 121 -2.05 6.18 -1.79
N ASP A 122 -1.05 6.78 -1.16
CA ASP A 122 0.02 7.52 -1.84
C ASP A 122 1.22 6.64 -2.17
N LEU A 123 1.48 5.63 -1.33
CA LEU A 123 2.60 4.71 -1.50
C LEU A 123 2.23 3.32 -0.98
N TYR A 124 2.56 2.31 -1.78
CA TYR A 124 2.46 0.90 -1.39
C TYR A 124 3.86 0.37 -1.15
N LEU A 125 4.07 -0.27 -0.01
CA LEU A 125 5.31 -0.97 0.32
C LEU A 125 5.04 -2.48 0.29
N TRP A 126 5.97 -3.25 -0.29
CA TRP A 126 5.88 -4.70 -0.35
C TRP A 126 7.05 -5.34 0.37
N PHE A 127 6.73 -6.16 1.36
CA PHE A 127 7.66 -6.95 2.13
C PHE A 127 7.41 -8.42 1.88
N ASN A 128 8.47 -9.18 1.61
CA ASN A 128 8.41 -10.64 1.66
C ASN A 128 8.93 -11.07 3.04
N LYS A 129 8.02 -11.56 3.88
CA LYS A 129 8.24 -11.76 5.31
C LYS A 129 8.72 -10.44 5.93
N LYS A 130 9.96 -10.37 6.44
CA LYS A 130 10.53 -9.16 7.05
C LYS A 130 11.35 -8.31 6.09
N ASN A 131 11.54 -8.75 4.85
CA ASN A 131 12.44 -8.09 3.91
C ASN A 131 11.67 -7.14 3.01
N PHE A 132 12.06 -5.86 3.02
CA PHE A 132 11.58 -4.92 2.00
C PHE A 132 12.04 -5.38 0.62
N THR A 133 11.13 -5.38 -0.35
CA THR A 133 11.45 -5.85 -1.71
C THR A 133 11.04 -4.87 -2.79
N ASN A 134 9.92 -4.15 -2.61
CA ASN A 134 9.45 -3.22 -3.63
C ASN A 134 8.61 -2.09 -3.04
N MET A 135 8.51 -0.99 -3.77
CA MET A 135 7.55 0.08 -3.52
C MET A 135 6.87 0.49 -4.81
N ILE A 136 5.57 0.76 -4.75
CA ILE A 136 4.78 1.20 -5.89
C ILE A 136 4.08 2.50 -5.51
N TRP A 137 4.25 3.54 -6.32
CA TRP A 137 3.55 4.80 -6.14
C TRP A 137 2.08 4.64 -6.44
N GLY A 138 1.23 5.14 -5.53
CA GLY A 138 -0.18 5.33 -5.82
C GLY A 138 -0.39 6.43 -6.85
N LYS A 139 -1.65 6.65 -7.23
CA LYS A 139 -1.96 7.69 -8.20
C LYS A 139 -1.68 9.07 -7.60
N VAL A 140 -0.92 9.88 -8.35
CA VAL A 140 -0.21 11.07 -7.86
C VAL A 140 -1.16 12.12 -7.25
N HIS A 141 -1.15 12.22 -5.91
CA HIS A 141 -1.40 13.49 -5.22
C HIS A 141 -0.07 14.26 -5.20
N GLN A 142 0.07 15.28 -6.05
CA GLN A 142 1.37 15.90 -6.35
C GLN A 142 2.12 16.37 -5.10
N GLU A 143 1.39 16.87 -4.10
CA GLU A 143 1.98 17.35 -2.85
C GLU A 143 2.51 16.20 -1.98
N ASN A 144 1.74 15.13 -1.81
CA ASN A 144 2.16 13.97 -1.03
C ASN A 144 3.31 13.23 -1.73
N HIS A 145 3.32 13.19 -3.05
CA HIS A 145 4.44 12.64 -3.82
C HIS A 145 5.74 13.41 -3.56
N LYS A 146 5.70 14.76 -3.55
CA LYS A 146 6.86 15.59 -3.23
C LYS A 146 7.34 15.36 -1.80
N ARG A 147 6.41 15.33 -0.83
CA ARG A 147 6.71 15.06 0.58
C ARG A 147 7.41 13.72 0.75
N LEU A 148 6.81 12.64 0.26
CA LEU A 148 7.38 11.29 0.34
C LEU A 148 8.72 11.18 -0.40
N THR A 149 8.85 11.78 -1.57
CA THR A 149 10.13 11.78 -2.32
C THR A 149 11.23 12.48 -1.53
N ARG A 150 10.93 13.62 -0.89
CA ARG A 150 11.89 14.32 -0.04
C ARG A 150 12.31 13.46 1.15
N ILE A 151 11.33 12.86 1.83
CA ILE A 151 11.54 11.96 2.98
C ILE A 151 12.44 10.78 2.60
N ILE A 152 12.12 10.05 1.52
CA ILE A 152 12.88 8.89 1.05
C ILE A 152 14.31 9.27 0.64
N ASN A 153 14.50 10.45 0.05
CA ASN A 153 15.83 10.91 -0.38
C ASN A 153 16.70 11.43 0.76
N ILE A 154 16.11 11.91 1.85
CA ILE A 154 16.87 12.30 3.07
C ILE A 154 17.56 11.06 3.66
N GLU A 155 16.83 9.94 3.77
CA GLU A 155 17.37 8.68 4.30
C GLU A 155 18.47 8.07 3.44
N LYS A 156 18.43 8.26 2.12
CA LYS A 156 19.51 7.78 1.23
C LYS A 156 20.83 8.53 1.42
N ARG A 157 20.84 9.66 2.12
CA ARG A 157 22.00 10.54 2.33
C ARG A 157 22.53 10.51 3.76
N SER A 158 21.82 9.87 4.69
CA SER A 158 22.21 9.65 6.08
C SER A 158 22.85 8.28 6.27
#